data_AF-A0A3T1B5N4-F1
#
_entry.id   AF-A0A3T1B5N4-F1
#
_cell.length_a   1.000
_cell.length_b   1.000
_cell.length_c   1.000
_cell.angle_alpha   90.00
_cell.angle_beta   90.00
_cell.angle_gamma   90.00
#
_symmetry.space_group_name_H-M   'P 1'
#
loop_
_entity.id
_entity.type
_entity.pdbx_description
1 polymer ?
#
loop_
_entity_poly.entity_id
_entity_poly.type
_entity_poly.pdbx_seq_one_letter_code
_entity_poly.pdbx_strand_id
1 'polypeptide(L)'
;MTAAVCVDVGSTYTKSALIDLGGARLIRRAEVPTTAGTDVLHGLDAAVAAVGGEGAELYVCSSAGGGLRLAVIGYEALVTAEAGHRVGLSAGAQVVHVAAGPLTGPGVTAVRAARPDVVLLAGGTDGGDGDTLLHNARRLASARFRVPVVVAGNAAVRPQAVESLTAGGVPVTETANVLPRIGVLDPLPARAAIRSVFLRHVIGGKRLSKGPRFGSLVRAATPDAVLAGVELLADRTGYGVLVVDVGGATTDVYSALIPDAESESGPRRDVAGTLWRARTVEGDLGVAVGAGGTRAAAVAEKLGGSLGDDRDLAAAAAVIALRRHARGHPEGPGRPRVGGRDLRDVRLVIGSGGVLRHGGGEHVLAAVLGDLAGGWQLPERARTVVDEQYVLAAAGLLAADHPEVAAGLLGDLERV
;
A
#
# COMPACT_ATOMS: atom_id res chain seq x y z
N MET A 1 36.16 -1.55 1.01
CA MET A 1 34.92 -1.30 1.77
C MET A 1 33.81 -2.01 1.04
N THR A 2 33.10 -2.93 1.69
CA THR A 2 31.95 -3.60 1.09
C THR A 2 30.74 -2.69 1.27
N ALA A 3 30.15 -2.23 0.17
CA ALA A 3 29.06 -1.25 0.21
C ALA A 3 27.90 -1.70 -0.68
N ALA A 4 26.69 -1.34 -0.29
CA ALA A 4 25.47 -1.54 -1.06
C ALA A 4 24.73 -0.22 -1.24
N VAL A 5 23.94 -0.11 -2.30
CA VAL A 5 23.03 1.01 -2.52
C VAL A 5 21.60 0.49 -2.44
N CYS A 6 20.88 0.97 -1.43
CA CYS A 6 19.43 0.82 -1.38
C CYS A 6 18.77 1.93 -2.20
N VAL A 7 17.85 1.58 -3.08
CA VAL A 7 17.11 2.53 -3.91
C VAL A 7 15.61 2.31 -3.74
N ASP A 8 14.89 3.36 -3.39
CA ASP A 8 13.44 3.44 -3.43
C ASP A 8 13.02 4.28 -4.64
N VAL A 9 12.49 3.62 -5.68
CA VAL A 9 11.91 4.30 -6.84
C VAL A 9 10.47 4.69 -6.52
N GLY A 10 10.31 5.87 -5.91
CA GLY A 10 9.02 6.41 -5.51
C GLY A 10 8.17 6.95 -6.67
N SER A 11 6.93 7.36 -6.39
CA SER A 11 6.06 8.01 -7.39
C SER A 11 6.46 9.44 -7.75
N THR A 12 7.23 10.13 -6.90
CA THR A 12 7.64 11.53 -7.09
C THR A 12 9.16 11.69 -7.08
N TYR A 13 9.83 11.04 -6.12
CA TYR A 13 11.29 11.06 -5.98
C TYR A 13 11.83 9.64 -5.89
N THR A 14 12.92 9.39 -6.60
CA THR A 14 13.78 8.22 -6.43
C THR A 14 14.83 8.55 -5.38
N LYS A 15 14.85 7.78 -4.30
CA LYS A 15 15.73 7.98 -3.16
C LYS A 15 16.79 6.89 -3.13
N SER A 16 18.03 7.24 -2.83
CA SER A 16 19.14 6.30 -2.73
C SER A 16 19.92 6.50 -1.44
N ALA A 17 20.40 5.39 -0.88
CA ALA A 17 21.21 5.35 0.32
C ALA A 17 22.42 4.42 0.07
N LEU A 18 23.63 4.98 0.11
CA LEU A 18 24.88 4.23 0.09
C LEU A 18 25.21 3.80 1.52
N ILE A 19 25.39 2.50 1.73
CA ILE A 19 25.48 1.87 3.05
C ILE A 19 26.79 1.09 3.15
N ASP A 20 27.51 1.29 4.25
CA ASP A 20 28.70 0.52 4.62
C ASP A 20 28.26 -0.80 5.26
N LEU A 21 28.41 -1.92 4.54
CA LEU A 21 27.99 -3.23 5.04
C LEU A 21 28.92 -3.74 6.14
N GLY A 22 30.17 -3.28 6.19
CA GLY A 22 31.12 -3.67 7.25
C GLY A 22 30.93 -2.87 8.54
N GLY A 23 30.52 -1.61 8.41
CA GLY A 23 30.32 -0.68 9.53
C GLY A 23 28.86 -0.50 9.98
N ALA A 24 27.90 -1.16 9.33
CA ALA A 24 26.46 -1.08 9.64
C ALA A 24 25.91 0.37 9.70
N ARG A 25 26.34 1.23 8.76
CA ARG A 25 26.02 2.67 8.80
C ARG A 25 25.69 3.25 7.43
N LEU A 26 24.84 4.27 7.44
CA LEU A 26 24.59 5.12 6.28
C LEU A 26 25.82 5.97 5.96
N ILE A 27 26.30 5.93 4.72
CA ILE A 27 27.43 6.76 4.25
C ILE A 27 26.91 8.06 3.64
N ARG A 28 25.96 7.93 2.71
CA ARG A 28 25.42 9.06 1.94
C ARG A 28 24.01 8.76 1.49
N ARG A 29 23.20 9.81 1.42
CA ARG A 29 21.87 9.77 0.82
C ARG A 29 21.77 10.75 -0.35
N ALA A 30 20.93 10.42 -1.31
CA ALA A 30 20.50 11.35 -2.34
C ALA A 30 19.03 11.11 -2.69
N GLU A 31 18.41 12.10 -3.29
CA GLU A 31 17.09 11.96 -3.89
C GLU A 31 17.04 12.79 -5.17
N VAL A 32 16.41 12.24 -6.21
CA VAL A 32 16.26 12.87 -7.52
C VAL A 32 14.80 12.72 -7.97
N PRO A 33 14.27 13.63 -8.80
CA PRO A 33 12.94 13.48 -9.36
C PRO A 33 12.78 12.14 -10.10
N THR A 34 11.70 11.42 -9.86
CA THR A 34 11.43 10.15 -10.55
C THR A 34 11.11 10.39 -12.02
N THR A 35 11.76 9.65 -12.91
CA THR A 35 11.60 9.77 -14.36
C THR A 35 10.49 8.88 -14.94
N ALA A 36 9.37 8.72 -14.21
CA ALA A 36 8.26 7.84 -14.61
C ALA A 36 7.57 8.26 -15.93
N GLY A 37 7.68 9.54 -16.32
CA GLY A 37 7.19 10.03 -17.61
C GLY A 37 8.09 9.69 -18.81
N THR A 38 9.29 9.17 -18.59
CA THR A 38 10.22 8.76 -19.64
C THR A 38 10.69 7.31 -19.45
N ASP A 39 11.75 7.10 -18.67
CA ASP A 39 12.22 5.78 -18.24
C ASP A 39 12.76 5.89 -16.82
N VAL A 40 12.19 5.11 -15.88
CA VAL A 40 12.58 5.14 -14.45
C VAL A 40 14.04 4.75 -14.22
N LEU A 41 14.67 4.03 -15.16
CA LEU A 41 16.08 3.69 -15.06
C LEU A 41 16.98 4.93 -15.09
N HIS A 42 16.59 5.99 -15.80
CA HIS A 42 17.38 7.23 -15.80
C HIS A 42 17.44 7.86 -14.40
N GLY A 43 16.29 7.92 -13.70
CA GLY A 43 16.22 8.40 -12.33
C GLY A 43 16.92 7.47 -11.34
N LEU A 44 16.83 6.15 -11.53
CA LEU A 44 17.56 5.17 -10.73
C LEU A 44 19.07 5.34 -10.89
N ASP A 45 19.58 5.36 -12.12
CA ASP A 45 21.00 5.48 -12.41
C ASP A 45 21.55 6.83 -11.89
N ALA A 46 20.78 7.92 -12.06
CA ALA A 46 21.13 9.23 -11.50
C ALA A 46 21.17 9.23 -9.95
N ALA A 47 20.23 8.56 -9.28
CA ALA A 47 20.21 8.45 -7.83
C ALA A 47 21.41 7.64 -7.31
N VAL A 48 21.79 6.56 -8.00
CA VAL A 48 22.98 5.75 -7.67
C VAL A 48 24.26 6.57 -7.85
N ALA A 49 24.39 7.31 -8.94
CA ALA A 49 25.53 8.21 -9.18
C ALA A 49 25.60 9.34 -8.14
N ALA A 50 24.47 9.92 -7.73
CA ALA A 50 24.43 10.99 -6.74
C ALA A 50 24.94 10.58 -5.36
N VAL A 51 24.85 9.28 -5.01
CA VAL A 51 25.48 8.75 -3.79
C VAL A 51 26.92 8.27 -4.00
N GLY A 52 27.43 8.26 -5.24
CA GLY A 52 28.74 7.70 -5.60
C GLY A 52 28.79 6.17 -5.48
N GLY A 53 27.66 5.51 -5.76
CA GLY A 53 27.49 4.07 -5.58
C GLY A 53 27.62 3.26 -6.87
N GLU A 54 28.24 3.80 -7.91
CA GLU A 54 28.42 3.10 -9.18
C GLU A 54 29.25 1.82 -8.98
N GLY A 55 28.72 0.69 -9.43
CA GLY A 55 29.35 -0.63 -9.26
C GLY A 55 29.12 -1.30 -7.90
N ALA A 56 28.44 -0.65 -6.95
CA ALA A 56 28.00 -1.29 -5.71
C ALA A 56 26.79 -2.22 -5.95
N GLU A 57 26.56 -3.17 -5.04
CA GLU A 57 25.39 -4.03 -5.11
C GLU A 57 24.10 -3.21 -4.90
N LEU A 58 23.08 -3.47 -5.72
CA LEU A 58 21.82 -2.75 -5.66
C LEU A 58 20.72 -3.56 -4.95
N TYR A 59 20.03 -2.87 -4.05
CA TYR A 59 18.80 -3.32 -3.42
C TYR A 59 17.71 -2.33 -3.80
N VAL A 60 16.79 -2.74 -4.67
CA VAL A 60 15.79 -1.81 -5.23
C VAL A 60 14.39 -2.20 -4.77
N CYS A 61 13.64 -1.23 -4.25
CA CYS A 61 12.19 -1.30 -4.12
C CYS A 61 11.53 -0.24 -5.01
N SER A 62 10.25 -0.44 -5.31
CA SER A 62 9.52 0.51 -6.15
C SER A 62 8.06 0.68 -5.73
N SER A 63 7.62 1.92 -5.80
CA SER A 63 6.22 2.34 -5.82
C SER A 63 5.92 3.24 -7.03
N ALA A 64 6.88 3.40 -7.95
CA ALA A 64 6.70 4.14 -9.19
C ALA A 64 5.62 3.51 -10.07
N GLY A 65 4.89 4.37 -10.80
CA GLY A 65 3.66 4.02 -11.51
C GLY A 65 2.43 4.76 -11.00
N GLY A 66 2.56 5.51 -9.89
CA GLY A 66 1.43 6.14 -9.20
C GLY A 66 0.64 5.14 -8.37
N GLY A 67 -0.38 5.63 -7.65
CA GLY A 67 -1.37 4.74 -7.01
C GLY A 67 -2.01 3.87 -8.09
N LEU A 68 -1.96 2.54 -7.91
CA LEU A 68 -2.47 1.56 -8.88
C LEU A 68 -3.89 1.92 -9.28
N ARG A 69 -4.17 2.16 -10.57
CA ARG A 69 -5.53 2.50 -11.01
C ARG A 69 -6.37 1.24 -11.14
N LEU A 70 -7.31 1.03 -10.23
CA LEU A 70 -8.17 -0.14 -10.21
C LEU A 70 -9.58 0.19 -10.69
N ALA A 71 -10.11 -0.61 -11.62
CA ALA A 71 -11.55 -0.65 -11.89
C ALA A 71 -12.17 -1.85 -11.15
N VAL A 72 -13.26 -1.64 -10.43
CA VAL A 72 -13.99 -2.68 -9.73
C VAL A 72 -15.31 -2.96 -10.45
N ILE A 73 -15.58 -4.23 -10.72
CA ILE A 73 -16.81 -4.68 -11.37
C ILE A 73 -17.44 -5.72 -10.47
N GLY A 74 -18.50 -5.30 -9.77
CA GLY A 74 -19.27 -6.11 -8.84
C GLY A 74 -20.48 -6.80 -9.47
N TYR A 75 -21.06 -7.77 -8.77
CA TYR A 75 -22.42 -8.27 -9.03
C TYR A 75 -23.49 -7.25 -8.64
N GLU A 76 -23.48 -6.78 -7.40
CA GLU A 76 -24.43 -5.79 -6.85
C GLU A 76 -23.64 -4.62 -6.23
N ALA A 77 -24.19 -3.40 -6.34
CA ALA A 77 -23.51 -2.15 -6.04
C ALA A 77 -23.15 -1.99 -4.56
N LEU A 78 -24.11 -2.24 -3.66
CA LEU A 78 -23.96 -2.07 -2.22
C LEU A 78 -23.33 -3.31 -1.54
N VAL A 79 -23.15 -4.40 -2.26
CA VAL A 79 -22.61 -5.66 -1.74
C VAL A 79 -21.21 -5.93 -2.29
N THR A 80 -21.11 -6.55 -3.47
CA THR A 80 -19.83 -7.03 -4.02
C THR A 80 -19.00 -5.90 -4.67
N ALA A 81 -19.63 -4.89 -5.26
CA ALA A 81 -18.90 -3.77 -5.83
C ALA A 81 -18.29 -2.90 -4.72
N GLU A 82 -19.06 -2.63 -3.66
CA GLU A 82 -18.56 -1.97 -2.45
C GLU A 82 -17.47 -2.78 -1.74
N ALA A 83 -17.63 -4.11 -1.62
CA ALA A 83 -16.58 -4.99 -1.10
C ALA A 83 -15.29 -4.89 -1.93
N GLY A 84 -15.41 -4.98 -3.26
CA GLY A 84 -14.27 -4.84 -4.17
C GLY A 84 -13.63 -3.44 -4.11
N HIS A 85 -14.42 -2.39 -3.93
CA HIS A 85 -13.94 -1.02 -3.75
C HIS A 85 -13.07 -0.91 -2.49
N ARG A 86 -13.55 -1.41 -1.35
CA ARG A 86 -12.79 -1.44 -0.08
C ARG A 86 -11.50 -2.25 -0.19
N VAL A 87 -11.56 -3.40 -0.85
CA VAL A 87 -10.38 -4.23 -1.14
C VAL A 87 -9.37 -3.45 -1.99
N GLY A 88 -9.84 -2.74 -3.02
CA GLY A 88 -9.00 -1.89 -3.86
C GLY A 88 -8.28 -0.80 -3.08
N LEU A 89 -9.03 0.01 -2.32
CA LEU A 89 -8.47 1.08 -1.49
C LEU A 89 -7.40 0.52 -0.55
N SER A 90 -7.74 -0.52 0.21
CA SER A 90 -6.79 -1.13 1.13
C SER A 90 -5.60 -1.81 0.45
N ALA A 91 -5.70 -2.19 -0.83
CA ALA A 91 -4.56 -2.67 -1.62
C ALA A 91 -3.59 -1.55 -2.06
N GLY A 92 -3.85 -0.29 -1.67
CA GLY A 92 -3.10 0.88 -2.14
C GLY A 92 -3.49 1.33 -3.54
N ALA A 93 -4.65 0.90 -4.03
CA ALA A 93 -5.12 1.24 -5.35
C ALA A 93 -5.99 2.51 -5.31
N GLN A 94 -5.82 3.37 -6.32
CA GLN A 94 -6.79 4.39 -6.64
C GLN A 94 -7.96 3.74 -7.40
N VAL A 95 -9.14 3.66 -6.80
CA VAL A 95 -10.32 3.10 -7.48
C VAL A 95 -10.90 4.14 -8.44
N VAL A 96 -10.63 3.96 -9.74
CA VAL A 96 -10.95 4.92 -10.80
C VAL A 96 -12.29 4.65 -11.47
N HIS A 97 -12.87 3.48 -11.23
CA HIS A 97 -14.17 3.08 -11.77
C HIS A 97 -14.80 2.01 -10.89
N VAL A 98 -16.10 2.14 -10.64
CA VAL A 98 -16.92 1.11 -9.99
C VAL A 98 -18.15 0.86 -10.85
N ALA A 99 -18.39 -0.40 -11.20
CA ALA A 99 -19.59 -0.85 -11.88
C ALA A 99 -20.22 -2.02 -11.10
N ALA A 100 -21.52 -2.21 -11.29
CA ALA A 100 -22.25 -3.34 -10.74
C ALA A 100 -23.18 -3.95 -11.80
N GLY A 101 -23.41 -5.25 -11.70
CA GLY A 101 -24.30 -6.00 -12.57
C GLY A 101 -23.68 -6.39 -13.91
N PRO A 102 -24.52 -6.86 -14.85
CA PRO A 102 -24.08 -7.27 -16.17
C PRO A 102 -23.54 -6.08 -16.99
N LEU A 103 -22.28 -6.17 -17.42
CA LEU A 103 -21.65 -5.18 -18.28
C LEU A 103 -22.37 -5.09 -19.62
N THR A 104 -22.71 -3.86 -19.99
CA THR A 104 -23.20 -3.50 -21.31
C THR A 104 -22.05 -3.04 -22.21
N GLY A 105 -22.33 -2.80 -23.50
CA GLY A 105 -21.33 -2.24 -24.42
C GLY A 105 -20.81 -0.88 -23.95
N PRO A 106 -21.71 0.06 -23.62
CA PRO A 106 -21.35 1.31 -22.96
C PRO A 106 -20.58 1.11 -21.64
N GLY A 107 -20.94 0.11 -20.84
CA GLY A 107 -20.22 -0.23 -19.59
C GLY A 107 -18.75 -0.57 -19.84
N VAL A 108 -18.45 -1.43 -20.81
CA VAL A 108 -17.06 -1.75 -21.19
C VAL A 108 -16.31 -0.51 -21.69
N THR A 109 -16.99 0.36 -22.45
CA THR A 109 -16.41 1.64 -22.90
C THR A 109 -16.09 2.56 -21.72
N ALA A 110 -16.98 2.65 -20.72
CA ALA A 110 -16.75 3.45 -19.52
C ALA A 110 -15.56 2.94 -18.70
N VAL A 111 -15.46 1.62 -18.50
CA VAL A 111 -14.29 1.00 -17.85
C VAL A 111 -13.00 1.35 -18.60
N ARG A 112 -13.01 1.31 -19.94
CA ARG A 112 -11.84 1.68 -20.76
C ARG A 112 -11.48 3.16 -20.64
N ALA A 113 -12.48 4.03 -20.65
CA ALA A 113 -12.31 5.48 -20.53
C ALA A 113 -11.67 5.88 -19.19
N ALA A 114 -11.95 5.12 -18.12
CA ALA A 114 -11.31 5.29 -16.82
C ALA A 114 -9.81 4.90 -16.81
N ARG A 115 -9.28 4.29 -17.88
CA ARG A 115 -7.87 3.90 -18.01
C ARG A 115 -7.33 3.15 -16.78
N PRO A 116 -7.94 2.01 -16.39
CA PRO A 116 -7.43 1.20 -15.30
C PRO A 116 -6.11 0.50 -15.69
N ASP A 117 -5.27 0.27 -14.69
CA ASP A 117 -4.09 -0.58 -14.76
C ASP A 117 -4.44 -2.04 -14.48
N VAL A 118 -5.46 -2.27 -13.65
CA VAL A 118 -5.99 -3.59 -13.28
C VAL A 118 -7.52 -3.50 -13.17
N VAL A 119 -8.21 -4.59 -13.49
CA VAL A 119 -9.64 -4.76 -13.19
C VAL A 119 -9.81 -5.82 -12.11
N LEU A 120 -10.54 -5.50 -11.04
CA LEU A 120 -11.05 -6.48 -10.08
C LEU A 120 -12.47 -6.87 -10.49
N LEU A 121 -12.65 -8.15 -10.82
CA LEU A 121 -13.96 -8.73 -11.12
C LEU A 121 -14.45 -9.49 -9.87
N ALA A 122 -15.24 -8.77 -9.06
CA ALA A 122 -15.83 -9.25 -7.81
C ALA A 122 -17.27 -9.72 -8.05
N GLY A 123 -17.43 -10.94 -8.56
CA GLY A 123 -18.75 -11.58 -8.76
C GLY A 123 -19.40 -12.03 -7.44
N GLY A 124 -20.62 -12.57 -7.50
CA GLY A 124 -21.45 -12.96 -6.35
C GLY A 124 -20.76 -13.83 -5.28
N THR A 125 -21.46 -14.06 -4.17
CA THR A 125 -20.96 -14.91 -3.08
C THR A 125 -20.73 -16.35 -3.53
N ASP A 126 -19.96 -17.12 -2.76
CA ASP A 126 -19.78 -18.54 -3.05
C ASP A 126 -21.11 -19.30 -2.88
N GLY A 127 -21.49 -20.05 -3.91
CA GLY A 127 -22.81 -20.69 -4.00
C GLY A 127 -23.96 -19.74 -4.35
N GLY A 128 -23.69 -18.45 -4.60
CA GLY A 128 -24.65 -17.45 -5.04
C GLY A 128 -24.69 -17.29 -6.57
N ASP A 129 -24.94 -16.06 -7.05
CA ASP A 129 -24.97 -15.74 -8.48
C ASP A 129 -23.61 -16.04 -9.15
N GLY A 130 -23.64 -16.82 -10.23
CA GLY A 130 -22.49 -17.05 -11.10
C GLY A 130 -22.64 -16.41 -12.49
N ASP A 131 -23.89 -16.11 -12.89
CA ASP A 131 -24.21 -15.69 -14.25
C ASP A 131 -23.61 -14.33 -14.59
N THR A 132 -23.64 -13.39 -13.66
CA THR A 132 -23.09 -12.05 -13.88
C THR A 132 -21.57 -12.10 -14.01
N LEU A 133 -20.90 -12.93 -13.22
CA LEU A 133 -19.45 -13.12 -13.29
C LEU A 133 -19.03 -13.67 -14.66
N LEU A 134 -19.72 -14.73 -15.11
CA LEU A 134 -19.47 -15.34 -16.41
C LEU A 134 -19.80 -14.40 -17.57
N HIS A 135 -20.93 -13.67 -17.50
CA HIS A 135 -21.29 -12.66 -18.49
C HIS A 135 -20.21 -11.60 -18.60
N ASN A 136 -19.79 -11.00 -17.48
CA ASN A 136 -18.78 -9.96 -17.46
C ASN A 136 -17.42 -10.44 -17.98
N ALA A 137 -17.00 -11.65 -17.60
CA ALA A 137 -15.80 -12.29 -18.10
C ALA A 137 -15.84 -12.45 -19.63
N ARG A 138 -16.94 -12.97 -20.19
CA ARG A 138 -17.14 -13.10 -21.64
C ARG A 138 -17.13 -11.74 -22.34
N ARG A 139 -17.78 -10.73 -21.77
CA ARG A 139 -17.82 -9.36 -22.34
C ARG A 139 -16.44 -8.74 -22.44
N LEU A 140 -15.62 -8.87 -21.39
CA LEU A 140 -14.24 -8.38 -21.39
C LEU A 140 -13.36 -9.15 -22.38
N ALA A 141 -13.53 -10.48 -22.45
CA ALA A 141 -12.83 -11.34 -23.41
C ALA A 141 -13.16 -10.95 -24.86
N SER A 142 -14.45 -10.85 -25.22
CA SER A 142 -14.89 -10.45 -26.57
C SER A 142 -14.44 -9.03 -26.93
N ALA A 143 -14.36 -8.13 -25.96
CA ALA A 143 -13.84 -6.77 -26.16
C ALA A 143 -12.30 -6.69 -26.21
N ARG A 144 -11.60 -7.83 -26.14
CA ARG A 144 -10.14 -7.95 -26.11
C ARG A 144 -9.51 -6.97 -25.11
N PHE A 145 -10.06 -6.94 -23.90
CA PHE A 145 -9.64 -6.01 -22.86
C PHE A 145 -8.23 -6.38 -22.35
N ARG A 146 -7.17 -5.80 -22.93
CA ARG A 146 -5.76 -6.16 -22.66
C ARG A 146 -5.23 -5.76 -21.28
N VAL A 147 -6.05 -5.13 -20.44
CA VAL A 147 -5.69 -4.79 -19.06
C VAL A 147 -5.80 -6.06 -18.21
N PRO A 148 -4.82 -6.37 -17.34
CA PRO A 148 -4.90 -7.51 -16.44
C PRO A 148 -6.17 -7.54 -15.57
N VAL A 149 -6.77 -8.71 -15.42
CA VAL A 149 -7.99 -8.93 -14.63
C VAL A 149 -7.70 -9.85 -13.44
N VAL A 150 -8.04 -9.40 -12.23
CA VAL A 150 -8.09 -10.22 -11.03
C VAL A 150 -9.53 -10.74 -10.87
N VAL A 151 -9.71 -12.06 -10.86
CA VAL A 151 -11.03 -12.69 -10.72
C VAL A 151 -11.18 -13.18 -9.28
N ALA A 152 -12.11 -12.56 -8.54
CA ALA A 152 -12.27 -12.75 -7.09
C ALA A 152 -13.77 -12.87 -6.72
N GLY A 153 -14.54 -13.63 -7.50
CA GLY A 153 -15.95 -13.90 -7.25
C GLY A 153 -16.25 -15.39 -7.09
N ASN A 154 -17.55 -15.72 -7.11
CA ASN A 154 -18.12 -17.06 -6.91
C ASN A 154 -17.22 -18.22 -7.35
N ALA A 155 -16.80 -19.01 -6.36
CA ALA A 155 -15.85 -20.09 -6.54
C ALA A 155 -16.28 -21.18 -7.53
N ALA A 156 -17.59 -21.45 -7.67
CA ALA A 156 -18.09 -22.52 -8.54
C ALA A 156 -17.87 -22.21 -10.03
N VAL A 157 -17.99 -20.94 -10.42
CA VAL A 157 -17.91 -20.51 -11.82
C VAL A 157 -16.60 -19.77 -12.15
N ARG A 158 -15.76 -19.49 -11.15
CA ARG A 158 -14.49 -18.80 -11.31
C ARG A 158 -13.55 -19.46 -12.32
N PRO A 159 -13.36 -20.81 -12.34
CA PRO A 159 -12.52 -21.44 -13.36
C PRO A 159 -13.00 -21.17 -14.79
N GLN A 160 -14.31 -21.21 -15.03
CA GLN A 160 -14.90 -20.93 -16.34
C GLN A 160 -14.77 -19.45 -16.75
N ALA A 161 -14.86 -18.53 -15.79
CA ALA A 161 -14.60 -17.10 -16.03
C ALA A 161 -13.14 -16.85 -16.42
N VAL A 162 -12.19 -17.47 -15.72
CA VAL A 162 -10.74 -17.41 -16.02
C VAL A 162 -10.45 -17.98 -17.40
N GLU A 163 -11.04 -19.12 -17.75
CA GLU A 163 -10.91 -19.74 -19.07
C GLU A 163 -11.40 -18.81 -20.18
N SER A 164 -12.59 -18.22 -20.01
CA SER A 164 -13.18 -17.30 -20.99
C SER A 164 -12.28 -16.08 -21.26
N LEU A 165 -11.71 -15.49 -20.20
CA LEU A 165 -10.80 -14.35 -20.29
C LEU A 165 -9.47 -14.73 -20.95
N THR A 166 -8.88 -15.85 -20.53
CA THR A 166 -7.61 -16.35 -21.06
C THR A 166 -7.73 -16.70 -22.55
N ALA A 167 -8.83 -17.34 -22.97
CA ALA A 167 -9.12 -17.63 -24.38
C ALA A 167 -9.26 -16.35 -25.23
N GLY A 168 -9.73 -15.25 -24.62
CA GLY A 168 -9.75 -13.92 -25.23
C GLY A 168 -8.39 -13.20 -25.27
N GLY A 169 -7.33 -13.81 -24.72
CA GLY A 169 -6.00 -13.21 -24.60
C GLY A 169 -5.92 -12.07 -23.58
N VAL A 170 -6.78 -12.11 -22.56
CA VAL A 170 -6.74 -11.20 -21.41
C VAL A 170 -5.79 -11.79 -20.36
N PRO A 171 -4.84 -11.03 -19.79
CA PRO A 171 -4.03 -11.52 -18.67
C PRO A 171 -4.91 -11.70 -17.43
N VAL A 172 -4.89 -12.87 -16.80
CA VAL A 172 -5.76 -13.19 -15.65
C VAL A 172 -4.95 -13.59 -14.44
N THR A 173 -5.41 -13.20 -13.25
CA THR A 173 -4.96 -13.76 -11.97
C THR A 173 -6.19 -14.18 -11.19
N GLU A 174 -6.29 -15.47 -10.87
CA GLU A 174 -7.35 -16.03 -10.04
C GLU A 174 -7.03 -15.82 -8.56
N THR A 175 -8.05 -15.57 -7.74
CA THR A 175 -7.93 -15.55 -6.27
C THR A 175 -9.25 -15.94 -5.59
N ALA A 176 -9.22 -16.13 -4.28
CA ALA A 176 -10.41 -16.40 -3.49
C ALA A 176 -11.40 -15.22 -3.54
N ASN A 177 -12.66 -15.50 -3.23
CA ASN A 177 -13.74 -14.52 -3.33
C ASN A 177 -13.53 -13.37 -2.33
N VAL A 178 -13.73 -12.12 -2.76
CA VAL A 178 -13.68 -10.96 -1.83
C VAL A 178 -14.81 -10.98 -0.81
N LEU A 179 -15.94 -11.59 -1.17
CA LEU A 179 -17.14 -11.69 -0.35
C LEU A 179 -17.69 -13.11 -0.45
N PRO A 180 -17.04 -14.11 0.17
CA PRO A 180 -17.45 -15.51 0.06
C PRO A 180 -18.88 -15.74 0.57
N ARG A 181 -19.33 -14.98 1.57
CA ARG A 181 -20.70 -15.02 2.10
C ARG A 181 -21.21 -13.60 2.35
N ILE A 182 -22.53 -13.41 2.31
CA ILE A 182 -23.14 -12.11 2.62
C ILE A 182 -22.69 -11.64 4.00
N GLY A 183 -22.17 -10.42 4.08
CA GLY A 183 -21.65 -9.82 5.32
C GLY A 183 -20.27 -10.32 5.77
N VAL A 184 -19.63 -11.24 5.03
CA VAL A 184 -18.29 -11.76 5.35
C VAL A 184 -17.31 -11.32 4.27
N LEU A 185 -16.52 -10.28 4.56
CA LEU A 185 -15.47 -9.76 3.69
C LEU A 185 -14.17 -10.54 3.91
N ASP A 186 -13.58 -11.09 2.85
CA ASP A 186 -12.23 -11.68 2.87
C ASP A 186 -11.29 -10.92 1.91
N PRO A 187 -10.61 -9.87 2.41
CA PRO A 187 -9.86 -8.97 1.55
C PRO A 187 -8.45 -9.47 1.20
N LEU A 188 -7.88 -10.38 2.00
CA LEU A 188 -6.46 -10.71 1.92
C LEU A 188 -6.06 -11.36 0.59
N PRO A 189 -6.79 -12.38 0.07
CA PRO A 189 -6.41 -13.04 -1.17
C PRO A 189 -6.46 -12.08 -2.38
N ALA A 190 -7.46 -11.20 -2.42
CA ALA A 190 -7.61 -10.23 -3.50
C ALA A 190 -6.57 -9.11 -3.40
N ARG A 191 -6.26 -8.60 -2.20
CA ARG A 191 -5.16 -7.62 -2.00
C ARG A 191 -3.83 -8.18 -2.48
N ALA A 192 -3.52 -9.44 -2.11
CA ALA A 192 -2.32 -10.12 -2.55
C ALA A 192 -2.27 -10.26 -4.09
N ALA A 193 -3.37 -10.68 -4.72
CA ALA A 193 -3.46 -10.80 -6.18
C ALA A 193 -3.29 -9.45 -6.89
N ILE A 194 -3.97 -8.39 -6.43
CA ILE A 194 -3.86 -7.03 -6.96
C ILE A 194 -2.41 -6.54 -6.90
N ARG A 195 -1.75 -6.69 -5.74
CA ARG A 195 -0.33 -6.34 -5.57
C ARG A 195 0.58 -7.13 -6.49
N SER A 196 0.33 -8.43 -6.62
CA SER A 196 1.10 -9.33 -7.48
C SER A 196 1.01 -8.91 -8.95
N VAL A 197 -0.19 -8.51 -9.39
CA VAL A 197 -0.42 -7.98 -10.74
C VAL A 197 0.25 -6.62 -10.93
N PHE A 198 0.18 -5.72 -9.94
CA PHE A 198 0.87 -4.44 -9.97
C PHE A 198 2.38 -4.60 -10.17
N LEU A 199 3.02 -5.48 -9.39
CA LEU A 199 4.44 -5.76 -9.51
C LEU A 199 4.82 -6.31 -10.89
N ARG A 200 4.08 -7.31 -11.39
CA ARG A 200 4.41 -7.94 -12.69
C ARG A 200 4.11 -7.07 -13.90
N HIS A 201 2.96 -6.39 -13.92
CA HIS A 201 2.43 -5.79 -15.13
C HIS A 201 2.54 -4.26 -15.17
N VAL A 202 2.62 -3.60 -14.01
CA VAL A 202 2.76 -2.15 -13.92
C VAL A 202 4.22 -1.79 -13.67
N ILE A 203 4.81 -2.30 -12.59
CA ILE A 203 6.21 -2.03 -12.24
C ILE A 203 7.17 -2.74 -13.21
N GLY A 204 7.01 -4.05 -13.39
CA GLY A 204 7.79 -4.85 -14.34
C GLY A 204 7.35 -4.70 -15.79
N GLY A 205 6.30 -3.93 -16.06
CA GLY A 205 5.76 -3.73 -17.41
C GLY A 205 6.50 -2.65 -18.21
N LYS A 206 6.13 -2.53 -19.48
CA LYS A 206 6.72 -1.56 -20.43
C LYS A 206 6.39 -0.09 -20.14
N ARG A 207 5.59 0.19 -19.11
CA ARG A 207 5.12 1.55 -18.80
C ARG A 207 6.16 2.38 -18.06
N LEU A 208 6.97 1.75 -17.21
CA LEU A 208 7.99 2.45 -16.42
C LEU A 208 9.37 2.40 -17.04
N SER A 209 9.69 1.32 -17.77
CA SER A 209 10.95 1.18 -18.47
C SER A 209 10.75 0.49 -19.82
N LYS A 210 11.63 0.79 -20.78
CA LYS A 210 11.56 0.22 -22.14
C LYS A 210 11.95 -1.26 -22.19
N GLY A 211 12.64 -1.79 -21.17
CA GLY A 211 13.17 -3.15 -21.13
C GLY A 211 13.00 -3.85 -19.78
N PRO A 212 13.44 -5.13 -19.67
CA PRO A 212 13.21 -5.95 -18.47
C PRO A 212 14.12 -5.57 -17.29
N ARG A 213 15.17 -4.76 -17.52
CA ARG A 213 16.20 -4.42 -16.52
C ARG A 213 15.58 -3.88 -15.23
N PHE A 214 14.63 -2.96 -15.32
CA PHE A 214 14.02 -2.39 -14.13
C PHE A 214 13.29 -3.46 -13.31
N GLY A 215 12.42 -4.25 -13.97
CA GLY A 215 11.71 -5.35 -13.32
C GLY A 215 12.63 -6.38 -12.68
N SER A 216 13.80 -6.66 -13.28
CA SER A 216 14.79 -7.59 -12.69
C SER A 216 15.56 -7.02 -11.49
N LEU A 217 15.60 -5.69 -11.33
CA LEU A 217 16.27 -5.04 -10.19
C LEU A 217 15.35 -4.94 -8.97
N VAL A 218 14.04 -4.79 -9.18
CA VAL A 218 13.07 -4.58 -8.09
C VAL A 218 12.90 -5.86 -7.27
N ARG A 219 13.35 -5.80 -6.01
CA ARG A 219 13.23 -6.89 -5.02
C ARG A 219 11.91 -6.87 -4.26
N ALA A 220 11.32 -5.68 -4.06
CA ALA A 220 10.09 -5.50 -3.29
C ALA A 220 9.29 -4.27 -3.74
N ALA A 221 8.00 -4.21 -3.37
CA ALA A 221 7.28 -2.93 -3.40
C ALA A 221 7.74 -2.07 -2.22
N THR A 222 7.79 -0.74 -2.38
CA THR A 222 8.24 0.17 -1.31
C THR A 222 7.47 -0.06 0.00
N PRO A 223 6.13 -0.21 0.00
CA PRO A 223 5.41 -0.41 1.26
C PRO A 223 5.67 -1.77 1.93
N ASP A 224 6.29 -2.74 1.26
CA ASP A 224 6.70 -4.00 1.90
C ASP A 224 8.11 -3.91 2.47
N ALA A 225 9.00 -3.20 1.78
CA ALA A 225 10.31 -2.86 2.32
C ALA A 225 10.17 -2.01 3.60
N VAL A 226 9.31 -1.00 3.59
CA VAL A 226 9.06 -0.19 4.80
C VAL A 226 8.46 -1.03 5.92
N LEU A 227 7.46 -1.88 5.65
CA LEU A 227 6.89 -2.77 6.67
C LEU A 227 7.96 -3.70 7.28
N ALA A 228 8.83 -4.30 6.48
CA ALA A 228 9.92 -5.13 6.99
C ALA A 228 10.89 -4.35 7.89
N GLY A 229 11.18 -3.09 7.56
CA GLY A 229 11.96 -2.19 8.42
C GLY A 229 11.26 -1.86 9.74
N VAL A 230 9.94 -1.63 9.70
CA VAL A 230 9.12 -1.36 10.89
C VAL A 230 9.03 -2.59 11.80
N GLU A 231 8.85 -3.78 11.23
CA GLU A 231 8.86 -5.03 11.98
C GLU A 231 10.20 -5.25 12.68
N LEU A 232 11.32 -5.06 11.96
CA LEU A 232 12.66 -5.15 12.53
C LEU A 232 12.87 -4.15 13.67
N LEU A 233 12.39 -2.91 13.51
CA LEU A 233 12.48 -1.89 14.55
C LEU A 233 11.68 -2.26 15.81
N ALA A 234 10.46 -2.76 15.64
CA ALA A 234 9.62 -3.20 16.76
C ALA A 234 10.26 -4.39 17.50
N ASP A 235 10.76 -5.39 16.75
CA ASP A 235 11.41 -6.57 17.31
C ASP A 235 12.68 -6.20 18.08
N ARG A 236 13.46 -5.22 17.61
CA ARG A 236 14.67 -4.72 18.29
C ARG A 236 14.37 -3.94 19.57
N THR A 237 13.33 -3.13 19.52
CA THR A 237 13.01 -2.19 20.61
C THR A 237 12.14 -2.80 21.70
N GLY A 238 11.41 -3.87 21.37
CA GLY A 238 10.51 -4.55 22.30
C GLY A 238 9.26 -3.75 22.66
N TYR A 239 8.92 -2.69 21.90
CA TYR A 239 7.69 -1.92 22.09
C TYR A 239 6.93 -1.69 20.79
N GLY A 240 5.65 -1.34 20.90
CA GLY A 240 4.80 -1.07 19.74
C GLY A 240 5.27 0.14 18.94
N VAL A 241 5.33 -0.01 17.62
CA VAL A 241 5.74 1.03 16.65
C VAL A 241 4.58 1.35 15.71
N LEU A 242 4.34 2.64 15.48
CA LEU A 242 3.43 3.16 14.48
C LEU A 242 4.22 4.05 13.51
N VAL A 243 4.05 3.86 12.21
CA VAL A 243 4.66 4.72 11.18
C VAL A 243 3.58 5.29 10.29
N VAL A 244 3.68 6.59 10.02
CA VAL A 244 2.84 7.30 9.04
C VAL A 244 3.75 7.88 7.97
N ASP A 245 3.63 7.37 6.75
CA ASP A 245 4.40 7.81 5.57
C ASP A 245 3.46 8.53 4.59
N VAL A 246 3.58 9.85 4.49
CA VAL A 246 2.77 10.65 3.56
C VAL A 246 3.57 10.93 2.29
N GLY A 247 3.14 10.27 1.21
CA GLY A 247 3.68 10.46 -0.13
C GLY A 247 2.90 11.46 -0.98
N GLY A 248 3.41 11.70 -2.19
CA GLY A 248 2.71 12.52 -3.18
C GLY A 248 1.43 11.86 -3.72
N ALA A 249 1.39 10.52 -3.77
CA ALA A 249 0.27 9.76 -4.33
C ALA A 249 -0.49 8.95 -3.28
N THR A 250 0.20 8.35 -2.31
CA THR A 250 -0.35 7.45 -1.30
C THR A 250 0.02 7.93 0.10
N THR A 251 -0.76 7.51 1.08
CA THR A 251 -0.44 7.63 2.50
C THR A 251 -0.47 6.24 3.10
N ASP A 252 0.65 5.84 3.67
CA ASP A 252 0.86 4.51 4.18
C ASP A 252 0.93 4.57 5.72
N VAL A 253 0.21 3.68 6.39
CA VAL A 253 0.23 3.55 7.85
C VAL A 253 0.65 2.14 8.20
N TYR A 254 1.69 2.01 9.03
CA TYR A 254 2.25 0.74 9.49
C TYR A 254 2.11 0.65 11.00
N SER A 255 1.66 -0.49 11.51
CA SER A 255 1.72 -0.79 12.94
C SER A 255 2.40 -2.14 13.16
N ALA A 256 3.31 -2.16 14.12
CA ALA A 256 3.89 -3.37 14.68
C ALA A 256 3.67 -3.32 16.20
N LEU A 257 2.64 -4.00 16.67
CA LEU A 257 2.25 -4.06 18.07
C LEU A 257 2.97 -5.21 18.76
N ILE A 258 3.40 -5.00 20.00
CA ILE A 258 3.94 -6.06 20.85
C ILE A 258 2.80 -6.57 21.71
N PRO A 259 2.59 -7.88 21.82
CA PRO A 259 1.53 -8.46 22.64
C PRO A 259 1.90 -8.37 24.10
N ASP A 260 0.89 -8.26 24.95
CA ASP A 260 1.07 -8.50 26.37
C ASP A 260 1.51 -9.95 26.63
N ALA A 261 2.49 -10.13 27.52
CA ALA A 261 2.98 -11.44 27.95
C ALA A 261 1.87 -12.34 28.53
N GLU A 262 0.77 -11.78 29.06
CA GLU A 262 -0.39 -12.57 29.50
C GLU A 262 -1.14 -13.23 28.31
N SER A 263 -1.03 -12.66 27.10
CA SER A 263 -1.57 -13.25 25.87
C SER A 263 -0.75 -14.44 25.35
N GLU A 264 0.46 -14.67 25.86
CA GLU A 264 1.32 -15.79 25.46
C GLU A 264 0.86 -17.14 26.03
N SER A 265 0.07 -17.13 27.11
CA SER A 265 -0.39 -18.33 27.81
C SER A 265 -1.79 -18.82 27.39
N GLY A 266 -2.47 -18.09 26.50
CA GLY A 266 -3.85 -18.38 26.07
C GLY A 266 -3.98 -18.99 24.67
N PRO A 267 -5.18 -19.51 24.30
CA PRO A 267 -5.45 -20.13 22.99
C PRO A 267 -5.28 -19.22 21.76
N ARG A 268 -4.89 -17.96 21.95
CA ARG A 268 -4.79 -16.92 20.90
C ARG A 268 -3.48 -16.96 20.09
N ARG A 269 -2.50 -17.78 20.50
CA ARG A 269 -1.15 -17.83 19.91
C ARG A 269 -1.12 -18.19 18.41
N ASP A 270 -1.93 -19.16 17.98
CA ASP A 270 -1.86 -19.70 16.61
C ASP A 270 -2.72 -18.93 15.58
N VAL A 271 -3.55 -17.98 16.03
CA VAL A 271 -4.43 -17.16 15.18
C VAL A 271 -3.90 -15.71 15.06
N ALA A 272 -2.92 -15.31 15.87
CA ALA A 272 -2.57 -13.90 16.11
C ALA A 272 -1.30 -13.37 15.41
N GLY A 273 -0.46 -14.22 14.82
CA GLY A 273 0.82 -13.79 14.21
C GLY A 273 0.67 -12.71 13.12
N THR A 274 -0.49 -12.63 12.46
CA THR A 274 -0.80 -11.63 11.42
C THR A 274 -1.58 -10.40 11.92
N LEU A 275 -2.06 -10.40 13.17
CA LEU A 275 -2.88 -9.31 13.70
C LEU A 275 -2.06 -8.16 14.30
N TRP A 276 -0.83 -8.43 14.69
CA TRP A 276 0.03 -7.45 15.39
C TRP A 276 0.87 -6.59 14.45
N ARG A 277 1.19 -7.13 13.28
CA ARG A 277 1.96 -6.45 12.23
C ARG A 277 1.04 -6.16 11.07
N ALA A 278 0.95 -4.91 10.68
CA ALA A 278 0.02 -4.51 9.65
C ALA A 278 0.45 -3.26 8.93
N ARG A 279 -0.14 -3.12 7.74
CA ARG A 279 -0.08 -1.92 6.96
C ARG A 279 -1.43 -1.62 6.31
N THR A 280 -1.66 -0.34 6.11
CA THR A 280 -2.71 0.18 5.23
C THR A 280 -2.06 1.13 4.25
N VAL A 281 -2.40 1.00 2.97
CA VAL A 281 -1.94 1.90 1.92
C VAL A 281 -3.18 2.59 1.39
N GLU A 282 -3.25 3.91 1.51
CA GLU A 282 -4.41 4.70 1.09
C GLU A 282 -4.11 5.35 -0.26
N GLY A 283 -4.60 4.72 -1.34
CA GLY A 283 -4.35 5.14 -2.72
C GLY A 283 -5.08 6.43 -3.15
N ASP A 284 -6.02 6.91 -2.33
CA ASP A 284 -6.75 8.15 -2.51
C ASP A 284 -6.21 9.30 -1.64
N LEU A 285 -5.20 9.07 -0.80
CA LEU A 285 -4.66 10.07 0.11
C LEU A 285 -3.20 10.39 -0.22
N GLY A 286 -2.92 11.61 -0.67
CA GLY A 286 -1.55 12.10 -0.86
C GLY A 286 -1.51 13.63 -0.98
N VAL A 287 -0.32 14.20 -1.13
CA VAL A 287 -0.15 15.68 -1.17
C VAL A 287 0.00 16.25 -2.58
N ALA A 288 0.27 15.41 -3.59
CA ALA A 288 0.46 15.82 -4.97
C ALA A 288 -0.57 15.17 -5.90
N VAL A 289 -0.23 14.02 -6.50
CA VAL A 289 -1.16 13.24 -7.34
C VAL A 289 -2.41 12.84 -6.55
N GLY A 290 -2.26 12.53 -5.26
CA GLY A 290 -3.36 12.16 -4.35
C GLY A 290 -4.13 13.35 -3.76
N ALA A 291 -3.72 14.60 -4.01
CA ALA A 291 -4.26 15.78 -3.32
C ALA A 291 -5.77 15.93 -3.44
N GLY A 292 -6.33 15.65 -4.63
CA GLY A 292 -7.77 15.73 -4.85
C GLY A 292 -8.56 14.73 -4.00
N GLY A 293 -8.05 13.52 -3.84
CA GLY A 293 -8.67 12.49 -2.99
C GLY A 293 -8.58 12.84 -1.51
N THR A 294 -7.43 13.34 -1.04
CA THR A 294 -7.27 13.84 0.33
C THR A 294 -8.29 14.92 0.66
N ARG A 295 -8.49 15.90 -0.24
CA ARG A 295 -9.49 16.97 -0.06
C ARG A 295 -10.90 16.41 0.04
N ALA A 296 -11.26 15.48 -0.84
CA ALA A 296 -12.58 14.85 -0.83
C ALA A 296 -12.80 14.05 0.47
N ALA A 297 -11.79 13.29 0.90
CA ALA A 297 -11.84 12.51 2.13
C ALA A 297 -11.92 13.39 3.39
N ALA A 298 -11.18 14.50 3.43
CA ALA A 298 -11.23 15.45 4.53
C ALA A 298 -12.62 16.07 4.71
N VAL A 299 -13.29 16.43 3.60
CA VAL A 299 -14.68 16.90 3.62
C VAL A 299 -15.61 15.81 4.16
N ALA A 300 -15.45 14.56 3.70
CA ALA A 300 -16.28 13.43 4.16
C ALA A 300 -16.09 13.13 5.66
N GLU A 301 -14.86 13.24 6.16
CA GLU A 301 -14.49 13.06 7.58
C GLU A 301 -14.73 14.31 8.43
N LYS A 302 -15.27 15.39 7.83
CA LYS A 302 -15.56 16.69 8.46
C LYS A 302 -14.34 17.28 9.18
N LEU A 303 -13.14 17.10 8.63
CA LEU A 303 -11.95 17.76 9.15
C LEU A 303 -12.05 19.26 8.83
N GLY A 304 -11.97 20.09 9.87
CA GLY A 304 -11.93 21.54 9.73
C GLY A 304 -10.55 22.04 9.32
N GLY A 305 -10.46 23.30 8.92
CA GLY A 305 -9.20 23.96 8.56
C GLY A 305 -9.03 24.24 7.06
N SER A 306 -8.02 25.06 6.74
CA SER A 306 -7.56 25.24 5.37
C SER A 306 -6.80 23.98 4.95
N LEU A 307 -6.99 23.51 3.72
CA LEU A 307 -6.12 22.51 3.09
C LEU A 307 -5.26 23.19 2.03
N GLY A 308 -4.83 24.42 2.30
CA GLY A 308 -4.26 25.33 1.31
C GLY A 308 -2.81 25.01 0.96
N ASP A 309 -2.06 24.42 1.90
CA ASP A 309 -0.67 24.05 1.73
C ASP A 309 -0.42 22.54 1.93
N ASP A 310 0.79 22.11 1.60
CA ASP A 310 1.19 20.69 1.64
C ASP A 310 1.24 20.13 3.07
N ARG A 311 1.44 20.97 4.11
CA ARG A 311 1.51 20.53 5.51
C ARG A 311 0.13 20.20 6.04
N ASP A 312 -0.83 21.09 5.83
CA ASP A 312 -2.23 20.88 6.20
C ASP A 312 -2.81 19.68 5.44
N LEU A 313 -2.47 19.55 4.15
CA LEU A 313 -2.89 18.41 3.34
C LEU A 313 -2.26 17.10 3.82
N ALA A 314 -0.98 17.10 4.20
CA ALA A 314 -0.32 15.94 4.79
C ALA A 314 -0.91 15.55 6.14
N ALA A 315 -1.23 16.53 6.99
CA ALA A 315 -1.87 16.30 8.28
C ALA A 315 -3.25 15.66 8.10
N ALA A 316 -4.07 16.18 7.18
CA ALA A 316 -5.36 15.58 6.86
C ALA A 316 -5.22 14.16 6.31
N ALA A 317 -4.30 13.93 5.37
CA ALA A 317 -4.04 12.60 4.82
C ALA A 317 -3.61 11.60 5.92
N ALA A 318 -2.68 12.00 6.78
CA ALA A 318 -2.19 11.21 7.91
C ALA A 318 -3.31 10.85 8.90
N VAL A 319 -4.12 11.83 9.33
CA VAL A 319 -5.25 11.62 10.25
C VAL A 319 -6.27 10.66 9.67
N ILE A 320 -6.67 10.87 8.41
CA ILE A 320 -7.67 10.01 7.75
C ILE A 320 -7.13 8.60 7.56
N ALA A 321 -5.89 8.45 7.09
CA ALA A 321 -5.26 7.15 6.91
C ALA A 321 -5.17 6.38 8.23
N LEU A 322 -4.81 7.06 9.31
CA LEU A 322 -4.71 6.44 10.62
C LEU A 322 -6.09 6.06 11.19
N ARG A 323 -7.11 6.92 11.02
CA ARG A 323 -8.50 6.56 11.33
C ARG A 323 -8.93 5.28 10.60
N ARG A 324 -8.65 5.18 9.30
CA ARG A 324 -8.96 3.98 8.49
C ARG A 324 -8.18 2.75 8.96
N HIS A 325 -6.92 2.94 9.34
CA HIS A 325 -6.06 1.88 9.87
C HIS A 325 -6.52 1.37 11.25
N ALA A 326 -6.94 2.27 12.14
CA ALA A 326 -7.21 1.96 13.55
C ALA A 326 -8.68 1.64 13.88
N ARG A 327 -9.66 2.25 13.19
CA ARG A 327 -11.10 2.01 13.47
C ARG A 327 -11.56 0.61 13.08
N GLY A 328 -10.89 -0.03 12.14
CA GLY A 328 -11.38 -1.25 11.51
C GLY A 328 -12.64 -1.01 10.65
N HIS A 329 -13.22 -2.09 10.15
CA HIS A 329 -14.32 -2.05 9.19
C HIS A 329 -15.63 -2.56 9.82
N PRO A 330 -16.79 -1.93 9.55
CA PRO A 330 -18.07 -2.48 9.96
C PRO A 330 -18.40 -3.74 9.14
N GLU A 331 -18.82 -4.82 9.80
CA GLU A 331 -19.30 -6.05 9.12
C GLU A 331 -20.71 -5.87 8.51
N GLY A 332 -21.36 -4.74 8.77
CA GLY A 332 -22.66 -4.41 8.23
C GLY A 332 -23.34 -3.28 9.01
N PRO A 333 -24.50 -2.80 8.55
CA PRO A 333 -25.28 -1.78 9.26
C PRO A 333 -25.60 -2.24 10.70
N GLY A 334 -25.29 -1.39 11.69
CA GLY A 334 -25.57 -1.66 13.10
C GLY A 334 -24.70 -2.73 13.77
N ARG A 335 -23.73 -3.32 13.06
CA ARG A 335 -22.80 -4.30 13.64
C ARG A 335 -21.54 -3.62 14.21
N PRO A 336 -20.92 -4.19 15.26
CA PRO A 336 -19.63 -3.74 15.75
C PRO A 336 -18.58 -3.71 14.63
N ARG A 337 -17.63 -2.79 14.72
CA ARG A 337 -16.46 -2.79 13.84
C ARG A 337 -15.54 -3.94 14.21
N VAL A 338 -14.97 -4.58 13.19
CA VAL A 338 -13.96 -5.64 13.35
C VAL A 338 -12.64 -5.22 12.72
N GLY A 339 -11.54 -5.77 13.23
CA GLY A 339 -10.19 -5.45 12.76
C GLY A 339 -9.71 -4.04 13.16
N GLY A 340 -10.39 -3.40 14.13
CA GLY A 340 -9.86 -2.20 14.77
C GLY A 340 -8.61 -2.53 15.58
N ARG A 341 -7.70 -1.57 15.67
CA ARG A 341 -6.40 -1.72 16.34
C ARG A 341 -6.36 -0.83 17.56
N ASP A 342 -5.97 -1.43 18.67
CA ASP A 342 -5.64 -0.67 19.87
C ASP A 342 -4.21 -0.18 19.76
N LEU A 343 -4.02 1.13 19.66
CA LEU A 343 -2.70 1.74 19.50
C LEU A 343 -2.21 2.40 20.80
N ARG A 344 -2.92 2.24 21.94
CA ARG A 344 -2.56 2.89 23.22
C ARG A 344 -1.17 2.55 23.71
N ASP A 345 -0.75 1.30 23.51
CA ASP A 345 0.55 0.79 23.94
C ASP A 345 1.68 1.04 22.95
N VAL A 346 1.41 1.69 21.81
CA VAL A 346 2.46 2.18 20.91
C VAL A 346 3.33 3.17 21.69
N ARG A 347 4.64 2.93 21.69
CA ARG A 347 5.64 3.77 22.37
C ARG A 347 6.46 4.63 21.42
N LEU A 348 6.42 4.33 20.13
CA LEU A 348 7.12 5.09 19.10
C LEU A 348 6.21 5.35 17.91
N VAL A 349 6.04 6.63 17.57
CA VAL A 349 5.34 7.09 16.37
C VAL A 349 6.35 7.74 15.44
N ILE A 350 6.46 7.24 14.21
CA ILE A 350 7.43 7.71 13.24
C ILE A 350 6.71 8.39 12.08
N GLY A 351 7.09 9.62 11.79
CA GLY A 351 6.71 10.31 10.56
C GLY A 351 7.72 10.04 9.46
N SER A 352 7.26 9.65 8.28
CA SER A 352 8.07 9.58 7.06
C SER A 352 7.36 10.24 5.88
N GLY A 353 8.02 10.29 4.74
CA GLY A 353 7.50 10.92 3.52
C GLY A 353 7.96 12.36 3.35
N GLY A 354 7.73 12.91 2.14
CA GLY A 354 8.37 14.16 1.69
C GLY A 354 8.06 15.34 2.62
N VAL A 355 6.78 15.62 2.85
CA VAL A 355 6.36 16.76 3.68
C VAL A 355 6.88 16.64 5.11
N LEU A 356 6.85 15.43 5.68
CA LEU A 356 7.31 15.22 7.05
C LEU A 356 8.83 15.45 7.18
N ARG A 357 9.61 14.94 6.21
CA ARG A 357 11.08 15.05 6.18
C ARG A 357 11.60 16.45 5.85
N HIS A 358 10.80 17.31 5.21
CA HIS A 358 11.21 18.65 4.78
C HIS A 358 10.52 19.78 5.56
N GLY A 359 10.27 19.56 6.86
CA GLY A 359 9.84 20.61 7.80
C GLY A 359 8.36 20.62 8.17
N GLY A 360 7.60 19.58 7.81
CA GLY A 360 6.20 19.38 8.22
C GLY A 360 6.00 18.30 9.29
N GLY A 361 7.04 17.57 9.69
CA GLY A 361 6.91 16.37 10.52
C GLY A 361 6.23 16.60 11.87
N GLU A 362 6.68 17.58 12.64
CA GLU A 362 6.07 17.92 13.94
C GLU A 362 4.58 18.28 13.80
N HIS A 363 4.24 19.09 12.80
CA HIS A 363 2.86 19.51 12.54
C HIS A 363 1.96 18.31 12.22
N VAL A 364 2.41 17.42 11.33
CA VAL A 364 1.65 16.22 10.92
C VAL A 364 1.49 15.25 12.08
N LEU A 365 2.56 14.99 12.84
CA LEU A 365 2.51 14.06 13.97
C LEU A 365 1.66 14.61 15.13
N ALA A 366 1.70 15.92 15.38
CA ALA A 366 0.83 16.57 16.35
C ALA A 366 -0.65 16.46 15.94
N ALA A 367 -0.97 16.65 14.66
CA ALA A 367 -2.34 16.47 14.17
C ALA A 367 -2.84 15.04 14.35
N VAL A 368 -1.97 14.05 14.08
CA VAL A 368 -2.25 12.62 14.29
C VAL A 368 -2.54 12.32 15.76
N LEU A 369 -1.67 12.75 16.68
CA LEU A 369 -1.81 12.48 18.12
C LEU A 369 -2.93 13.31 18.77
N GLY A 370 -3.33 14.40 18.14
CA GLY A 370 -4.44 15.26 18.58
C GLY A 370 -5.83 14.81 18.13
N ASP A 371 -5.97 13.73 17.36
CA ASP A 371 -7.26 13.28 16.78
C ASP A 371 -8.20 12.58 17.80
N LEU A 372 -8.57 13.29 18.87
CA LEU A 372 -9.44 12.76 19.92
C LEU A 372 -10.88 12.45 19.44
N ALA A 373 -11.32 13.10 18.36
CA ALA A 373 -12.63 12.87 17.73
C ALA A 373 -12.63 11.67 16.77
N GLY A 374 -11.51 10.99 16.64
CA GLY A 374 -11.31 9.89 15.72
C GLY A 374 -12.10 8.63 16.07
N GLY A 375 -12.54 8.39 17.30
CA GLY A 375 -13.22 7.12 17.63
C GLY A 375 -12.33 5.89 17.42
N TRP A 376 -11.03 6.05 17.66
CA TRP A 376 -10.02 5.00 17.71
C TRP A 376 -9.13 5.24 18.94
N GLN A 377 -8.36 4.22 19.32
CA GLN A 377 -7.53 4.26 20.53
C GLN A 377 -6.14 4.78 20.18
N LEU A 378 -5.88 6.06 20.50
CA LEU A 378 -4.62 6.77 20.23
C LEU A 378 -3.46 6.27 21.09
N PRO A 379 -2.20 6.38 20.63
CA PRO A 379 -1.03 6.20 21.49
C PRO A 379 -1.06 7.17 22.68
N GLU A 380 -0.96 6.66 23.91
CA GLU A 380 -1.07 7.49 25.13
C GLU A 380 0.28 8.06 25.58
N ARG A 381 1.37 7.34 25.30
CA ARG A 381 2.71 7.61 25.83
C ARG A 381 3.80 7.50 24.76
N ALA A 382 3.43 7.68 23.50
CA ALA A 382 4.37 7.54 22.41
C ALA A 382 5.32 8.74 22.33
N ARG A 383 6.61 8.46 22.08
CA ARG A 383 7.54 9.45 21.56
C ARG A 383 7.38 9.57 20.04
N THR A 384 7.61 10.76 19.51
CA THR A 384 7.53 11.04 18.07
C THR A 384 8.92 11.23 17.48
N VAL A 385 9.18 10.62 16.33
CA VAL A 385 10.43 10.79 15.55
C VAL A 385 10.08 11.00 14.08
N VAL A 386 10.90 11.77 13.35
CA VAL A 386 10.81 11.84 11.89
C VAL A 386 11.96 11.03 11.30
N ASP A 387 11.67 10.13 10.36
CA ASP A 387 12.68 9.40 9.58
C ASP A 387 13.28 10.34 8.52
N GLU A 388 14.03 11.35 8.98
CA GLU A 388 14.66 12.37 8.12
C GLU A 388 15.58 11.74 7.09
N GLN A 389 16.26 10.66 7.47
CA GLN A 389 17.23 9.92 6.65
C GLN A 389 16.59 8.91 5.69
N TYR A 390 15.28 8.64 5.81
CA TYR A 390 14.55 7.64 5.01
C TYR A 390 15.17 6.24 5.10
N VAL A 391 15.54 5.80 6.31
CA VAL A 391 16.25 4.53 6.53
C VAL A 391 15.33 3.32 6.61
N LEU A 392 14.02 3.50 6.87
CA LEU A 392 13.08 2.37 7.04
C LEU A 392 13.03 1.46 5.80
N ALA A 393 12.94 2.04 4.60
CA ALA A 393 12.92 1.26 3.36
C ALA A 393 14.25 0.53 3.10
N ALA A 394 15.38 1.18 3.39
CA ALA A 394 16.70 0.60 3.23
C ALA A 394 16.95 -0.55 4.24
N ALA A 395 16.55 -0.36 5.50
CA ALA A 395 16.63 -1.39 6.52
C ALA A 395 15.81 -2.63 6.13
N GLY A 396 14.57 -2.46 5.67
CA GLY A 396 13.76 -3.60 5.25
C GLY A 396 14.23 -4.29 3.98
N LEU A 397 14.84 -3.56 3.04
CA LEU A 397 15.51 -4.16 1.87
C LEU A 397 16.70 -5.04 2.26
N LEU A 398 17.43 -4.67 3.31
CA LEU A 398 18.61 -5.37 3.79
C LEU A 398 18.29 -6.43 4.85
N ALA A 399 17.09 -6.46 5.42
CA ALA A 399 16.77 -7.28 6.59
C ALA A 399 17.02 -8.78 6.40
N ALA A 400 16.82 -9.30 5.18
CA ALA A 400 17.05 -10.72 4.88
C ALA A 400 18.54 -11.05 4.68
N ASP A 401 19.27 -10.22 3.94
CA ASP A 401 20.62 -10.52 3.48
C ASP A 401 21.70 -9.99 4.46
N HIS A 402 21.39 -8.90 5.18
CA HIS A 402 22.28 -8.19 6.10
C HIS A 402 21.54 -7.70 7.38
N PRO A 403 21.02 -8.60 8.23
CA PRO A 403 20.17 -8.23 9.37
C PRO A 403 20.86 -7.28 10.37
N GLU A 404 22.15 -7.48 10.65
CA GLU A 404 22.92 -6.60 11.55
C GLU A 404 23.13 -5.19 10.98
N VAL A 405 23.26 -5.06 9.65
CA VAL A 405 23.35 -3.77 8.97
C VAL A 405 22.02 -3.05 9.02
N ALA A 406 20.93 -3.76 8.69
CA ALA A 406 19.57 -3.24 8.76
C ALA A 406 19.24 -2.72 10.17
N ALA A 407 19.60 -3.50 11.19
CA ALA A 407 19.55 -3.13 12.60
C ALA A 407 20.35 -1.84 12.92
N GLY A 408 21.59 -1.76 12.45
CA GLY A 408 22.45 -0.59 12.68
C GLY A 408 21.87 0.70 12.10
N LEU A 409 21.24 0.64 10.92
CA LEU A 409 20.59 1.78 10.28
C LEU A 409 19.41 2.34 11.08
N LEU A 410 18.70 1.47 11.81
CA LEU A 410 17.54 1.85 12.61
C LEU A 410 17.92 2.49 13.95
N GLY A 411 19.19 2.36 14.37
CA GLY A 411 19.66 2.81 15.68
C GLY A 411 19.43 4.30 15.96
N ASP A 412 19.44 5.17 14.95
CA ASP A 412 19.20 6.60 15.16
C ASP A 412 17.71 6.92 15.40
N LEU A 413 16.78 6.09 14.91
CA LEU A 413 15.35 6.20 15.25
C LEU A 413 15.08 5.75 16.70
N GLU A 414 15.99 4.95 17.29
CA GLU A 414 15.91 4.49 18.68
C GLU A 414 16.33 5.59 19.68
N ARG A 415 17.25 6.48 19.32
CA ARG A 415 18.01 7.33 20.26
C ARG A 415 17.39 8.67 20.64
N VAL A 416 16.24 9.05 20.08
CA VAL A 416 15.62 10.38 20.27
C VAL A 416 14.68 10.44 21.47
#